data_AF-A0A2E9WC14-F1
#
_entry.id   AF-A0A2E9WC14-F1
#
_cell.length_a   1.000
_cell.length_b   1.000
_cell.length_c   1.000
_cell.angle_alpha   90.00
_cell.angle_beta   90.00
_cell.angle_gamma   90.00
#
_symmetry.space_group_name_H-M   'P 1'
#
loop_
_entity.id
_entity.type
_entity.pdbx_description
1 polymer ?
#
loop_
_entity_poly.entity_id
_entity_poly.type
_entity_poly.pdbx_seq_one_letter_code
_entity_poly.pdbx_strand_id
1 'polypeptide(L)'
;MDRPKLFRVHVHETGTVLFCLEGSFMPSNSISLKGGFLSLERTSGVSDEYALTIHLSHTQLAELFGPVIDVKSLTLEAQRAKEKAQERAKKAREQAFDEQIARTISLGRQFENATRAYVEDGLTDIEAVALVAHEMFVTQDELRRCRQFARKHDRRERDEKIFKLYKAGKSNAAIAKKMELHPVSVARVISVLKRRKEQSGGAK
;
A
#
# COMPACT_ATOMS: atom_id res chain seq x y z
N MET A 1 -3.78 9.81 39.11
CA MET A 1 -3.98 9.35 37.72
C MET A 1 -3.20 10.30 36.83
N ASP A 2 -2.02 9.87 36.37
CA ASP A 2 -1.16 10.71 35.54
C ASP A 2 -1.76 10.86 34.15
N ARG A 3 -2.00 12.12 33.75
CA ARG A 3 -2.42 12.44 32.39
C ARG A 3 -1.22 12.24 31.46
N PRO A 4 -1.41 11.69 30.25
CA PRO A 4 -0.35 11.62 29.26
C PRO A 4 0.08 13.05 28.90
N LYS A 5 1.36 13.35 29.10
CA LYS A 5 1.96 14.63 28.73
C LYS A 5 2.03 14.71 27.21
N LEU A 6 1.46 15.77 26.65
CA LEU A 6 1.40 16.00 25.21
C LEU A 6 2.72 16.63 24.76
N PHE A 7 3.37 16.02 23.77
CA PHE A 7 4.62 16.53 23.20
C PHE A 7 4.31 17.37 21.97
N ARG A 8 4.73 18.65 21.96
CA ARG A 8 4.72 19.49 20.76
C ARG A 8 6.14 19.53 20.20
N VAL A 9 6.26 19.12 18.94
CA VAL A 9 7.53 19.10 18.21
C VAL A 9 7.56 20.33 17.31
N HIS A 10 8.50 21.24 17.55
CA HIS A 10 8.80 22.37 16.67
C HIS A 10 10.09 22.08 15.91
N VAL A 11 10.00 21.98 14.58
CA VAL A 11 11.15 21.77 13.69
C VAL A 11 11.50 23.13 13.08
N HIS A 12 12.67 23.67 13.44
CA HIS A 12 13.20 24.87 12.81
C HIS A 12 14.11 24.52 11.62
N GLU A 13 14.23 25.44 10.66
CA GLU A 13 14.94 25.26 9.38
C GLU A 13 16.45 24.93 9.53
N THR A 14 17.01 25.05 10.73
CA THR A 14 18.39 24.67 11.06
C THR A 14 18.57 23.22 11.53
N GLY A 15 17.53 22.39 11.50
CA GLY A 15 17.60 20.98 11.91
C GLY A 15 17.56 20.75 13.43
N THR A 16 17.25 21.79 14.20
CA THR A 16 17.07 21.70 15.64
C THR A 16 15.62 21.28 15.95
N VAL A 17 15.45 20.18 16.68
CA VAL A 17 14.15 19.71 17.16
C VAL A 17 14.04 20.02 18.64
N LEU A 18 13.20 20.98 19.01
CA LEU A 18 12.99 21.37 20.42
C LEU A 18 11.87 20.54 21.05
N PHE A 19 12.11 20.03 22.26
CA PHE A 19 11.14 19.33 23.10
C PHE A 19 11.01 20.06 24.43
N CYS A 20 9.83 20.61 24.76
CA CYS A 20 9.56 21.11 26.11
C CYS A 20 9.22 19.94 27.04
N LEU A 21 9.99 19.79 28.12
CA LEU A 21 9.74 18.81 29.18
C LEU A 21 9.30 19.55 30.45
N GLU A 22 8.02 19.44 30.80
CA GLU A 22 7.56 19.89 32.12
C GLU A 22 7.94 18.84 33.17
N GLY A 23 8.98 19.11 33.95
CA GLY A 23 9.43 18.25 35.04
C GLY A 23 10.73 18.71 35.71
N SER A 24 10.81 18.47 37.02
CA SER A 24 11.85 18.95 37.94
C SER A 24 13.30 18.62 37.53
N PHE A 25 14.18 19.60 37.79
CA PHE A 25 15.65 19.63 37.76
C PHE A 25 16.36 18.31 37.39
N MET A 26 16.89 18.24 36.16
CA MET A 26 17.82 17.18 35.73
C MET A 26 19.19 17.78 35.39
N PRO A 27 20.30 17.16 35.82
CA PRO A 27 21.62 17.54 35.36
C PRO A 27 21.78 17.24 33.87
N SER A 28 22.55 18.07 33.16
CA SER A 28 22.89 17.87 31.75
C SER A 28 23.50 16.48 31.56
N ASN A 29 22.82 15.63 30.81
CA ASN A 29 23.24 14.25 30.57
C ASN A 29 23.41 14.03 29.07
N SER A 30 24.43 13.25 28.71
CA SER A 30 24.60 12.73 27.35
C SER A 30 24.36 11.23 27.35
N ILE A 31 23.56 10.76 26.40
CA ILE A 31 23.32 9.32 26.21
C ILE A 31 23.82 8.96 24.83
N SER A 32 24.83 8.09 24.80
CA SER A 32 25.36 7.53 23.56
C SER A 32 24.43 6.43 23.06
N LEU A 33 23.99 6.57 21.81
CA LEU A 33 23.24 5.53 21.09
C LEU A 33 24.16 4.94 20.02
N LYS A 34 23.89 3.71 19.57
CA LYS A 34 24.62 3.15 18.43
C LYS A 34 24.42 4.06 17.21
N GLY A 35 25.46 4.82 16.85
CA GLY A 35 25.52 5.67 15.67
C GLY A 35 25.28 7.17 15.89
N GLY A 36 25.09 7.66 17.12
CA GLY A 36 24.92 9.08 17.42
C GLY A 36 24.86 9.35 18.92
N PHE A 37 24.66 10.59 19.34
CA PHE A 37 24.42 10.90 20.75
C PHE A 37 23.32 11.93 20.92
N LEU A 38 22.59 11.79 22.02
CA LEU A 38 21.62 12.76 22.49
C LEU A 38 22.30 13.63 23.54
N SER A 39 22.29 14.95 23.36
CA SER A 39 22.67 15.89 24.41
C SER A 39 21.44 16.65 24.89
N LEU A 40 21.26 16.71 26.21
CA LEU A 40 20.25 17.52 26.84
C LEU A 40 20.96 18.70 27.53
N GLU A 41 20.75 19.90 27.04
CA GLU A 41 21.33 21.12 27.59
C GLU A 41 20.24 22.03 28.13
N ARG A 42 20.52 22.72 29.23
CA ARG A 42 19.58 23.69 29.78
C ARG A 42 19.65 24.98 28.97
N THR A 43 18.51 25.51 28.55
CA THR A 43 18.48 26.76 27.78
C THR A 43 18.89 27.93 28.67
N SER A 44 19.89 28.70 28.25
CA SER A 44 20.41 29.84 29.01
C SER A 44 19.31 30.88 29.26
N GLY A 45 18.98 31.14 30.52
CA GLY A 45 18.03 32.18 30.92
C GLY A 45 16.58 31.72 31.13
N VAL A 46 16.26 30.43 30.97
CA VAL A 46 14.91 29.89 31.22
C VAL A 46 14.97 28.76 32.25
N SER A 47 14.12 28.80 33.28
CA SER A 47 14.17 27.86 34.41
C SER A 47 13.75 26.44 34.03
N ASP A 48 12.80 26.31 33.11
CA ASP A 48 12.04 25.07 32.88
C ASP A 48 12.16 24.54 31.44
N GLU A 49 13.13 25.05 30.68
CA GLU A 49 13.36 24.63 29.30
C GLU A 49 14.69 23.89 29.14
N TYR A 50 14.61 22.76 28.46
CA TYR A 50 15.75 21.96 28.05
C TYR A 50 15.77 21.86 26.52
N ALA A 51 16.94 22.05 25.94
CA ALA A 51 17.21 21.76 24.55
C ALA A 51 17.71 20.31 24.44
N LEU A 52 16.90 19.44 23.83
CA LEU A 52 17.35 18.13 23.40
C LEU A 52 17.95 18.24 21.99
N THR A 53 19.25 18.02 21.87
CA THR A 53 19.95 18.01 20.59
C THR A 53 20.25 16.57 20.20
N ILE A 54 19.82 16.18 19.01
CA ILE A 54 20.12 14.86 18.43
C ILE A 54 21.28 15.01 17.46
N HIS A 55 22.44 14.47 17.82
CA HIS A 55 23.62 14.47 16.95
C HIS A 55 23.57 13.22 16.07
N LEU A 56 23.14 13.42 14.83
CA LEU A 56 23.07 12.37 13.80
C LEU A 56 24.23 12.51 12.82
N SER A 57 24.73 11.39 12.30
CA SER A 57 25.68 11.43 11.19
C SER A 57 25.01 11.98 9.92
N HIS A 58 25.81 12.47 8.97
CA HIS A 58 25.29 12.89 7.66
C HIS A 58 24.52 11.77 6.94
N THR A 59 24.93 10.51 7.13
CA THR A 59 24.25 9.32 6.62
C THR A 59 22.89 9.10 7.26
N GLN A 60 22.77 9.25 8.58
CA GLN A 60 21.50 9.07 9.30
C GLN A 60 20.51 10.21 9.05
N LEU A 61 21.00 11.46 8.94
CA LEU A 61 20.19 12.59 8.51
C LEU A 61 19.60 12.35 7.11
N ALA A 62 20.41 11.83 6.19
CA ALA A 62 19.96 11.49 4.84
C ALA A 62 18.93 10.33 4.83
N GLU A 63 19.08 9.34 5.70
CA GLU A 63 18.12 8.24 5.85
C GLU A 63 16.78 8.69 6.45
N LEU A 64 16.80 9.54 7.50
CA LEU A 64 15.59 10.01 8.17
C LEU A 64 14.85 11.10 7.38
N PHE A 65 15.58 12.07 6.85
CA PHE A 65 15.01 13.30 6.29
C PHE A 65 15.28 13.50 4.80
N GLY A 66 16.04 12.62 4.15
CA GLY A 66 16.30 12.68 2.71
C GLY A 66 15.05 12.79 1.81
N PRO A 67 13.87 12.25 2.19
CA PRO A 67 12.63 12.46 1.45
C PRO A 67 11.97 13.84 1.66
N VAL A 68 12.35 14.59 2.71
CA VAL A 68 11.62 15.78 3.19
C VAL A 68 12.46 17.07 3.10
N ILE A 69 13.79 16.98 3.25
CA ILE A 69 14.68 18.14 3.28
C ILE A 69 15.80 17.95 2.26
N ASP A 70 16.03 18.98 1.44
CA ASP A 70 17.16 19.01 0.52
C ASP A 70 18.40 19.52 1.25
N VAL A 71 19.13 18.60 1.88
CA VAL A 71 20.36 18.93 2.60
C VAL A 71 21.42 19.31 1.57
N LYS A 72 21.66 20.63 1.41
CA LYS A 72 22.52 21.24 0.36
C LYS A 72 24.02 20.88 0.40
N SER A 73 24.42 19.90 1.21
CA SER A 73 25.81 19.40 1.26
C SER A 73 25.87 17.92 1.65
N LEU A 74 25.11 17.06 0.98
CA LEU A 74 25.23 15.61 1.16
C LEU A 74 26.54 15.14 0.52
N THR A 75 27.38 14.46 1.31
CA THR A 75 28.51 13.67 0.78
C THR A 75 28.00 12.63 -0.22
N LEU A 76 28.86 12.14 -1.11
CA LEU A 76 28.49 11.16 -2.14
C LEU A 76 27.86 9.88 -1.55
N GLU A 77 28.25 9.51 -0.32
CA GLU A 77 27.66 8.41 0.45
C GLU A 77 26.24 8.72 0.94
N ALA A 78 25.99 9.96 1.36
CA ALA A 78 24.69 10.40 1.85
C ALA A 78 23.67 10.59 0.69
N GLN A 79 24.13 10.95 -0.51
CA GLN A 79 23.32 10.91 -1.73
C GLN A 79 22.91 9.47 -2.09
N ARG A 80 23.87 8.53 -2.08
CA ARG A 80 23.58 7.10 -2.30
C ARG A 80 22.63 6.51 -1.26
N ALA A 81 22.74 6.94 0.00
CA ALA A 81 21.82 6.54 1.07
C ALA A 81 20.40 7.09 0.83
N LYS A 82 20.26 8.36 0.43
CA LYS A 82 18.98 8.99 0.05
C LYS A 82 18.31 8.26 -1.11
N GLU A 83 19.04 7.94 -2.18
CA GLU A 83 18.50 7.19 -3.33
C GLU A 83 18.01 5.80 -2.92
N LYS A 84 18.79 5.06 -2.12
CA LYS A 84 18.38 3.75 -1.59
C LYS A 84 17.15 3.85 -0.70
N ALA A 85 17.05 4.87 0.15
CA ALA A 85 15.89 5.10 1.00
C ALA A 85 14.64 5.41 0.17
N GLN A 86 14.77 6.22 -0.88
CA GLN A 86 13.67 6.52 -1.81
C GLN A 86 13.23 5.28 -2.59
N GLU A 87 14.16 4.45 -3.07
CA GLU A 87 13.83 3.21 -3.77
C GLU A 87 13.11 2.22 -2.84
N ARG A 88 13.56 2.09 -1.58
CA ARG A 88 12.90 1.27 -0.55
C ARG A 88 11.50 1.80 -0.26
N ALA A 89 11.33 3.10 -0.09
CA ALA A 89 10.03 3.71 0.16
C ALA A 89 9.08 3.52 -1.04
N LYS A 90 9.58 3.62 -2.27
CA LYS A 90 8.81 3.35 -3.48
C LYS A 90 8.35 1.88 -3.53
N LYS A 91 9.26 0.92 -3.33
CA LYS A 91 8.94 -0.51 -3.28
C LYS A 91 7.93 -0.83 -2.17
N ALA A 92 8.07 -0.24 -0.99
CA ALA A 92 7.13 -0.42 0.10
C ALA A 92 5.73 0.12 -0.22
N ARG A 93 5.64 1.26 -0.92
CA ARG A 93 4.35 1.81 -1.41
C ARG A 93 3.71 0.92 -2.46
N GLU A 94 4.49 0.41 -3.42
CA GLU A 94 4.01 -0.53 -4.43
C GLU A 94 3.49 -1.81 -3.78
N GLN A 95 4.24 -2.39 -2.83
CA GLN A 95 3.81 -3.56 -2.07
C GLN A 95 2.53 -3.30 -1.27
N ALA A 96 2.42 -2.17 -0.57
CA ALA A 96 1.22 -1.81 0.18
C ALA A 96 -0.01 -1.66 -0.74
N PHE A 97 0.17 -1.11 -1.94
CA PHE A 97 -0.89 -0.98 -2.93
C PHE A 97 -1.32 -2.33 -3.49
N ASP A 98 -0.37 -3.21 -3.82
CA ASP A 98 -0.64 -4.57 -4.29
C ASP A 98 -1.37 -5.39 -3.21
N GLU A 99 -0.96 -5.26 -1.95
CA GLU A 99 -1.65 -5.88 -0.82
C GLU A 99 -3.09 -5.36 -0.67
N GLN A 100 -3.30 -4.05 -0.85
CA GLN A 100 -4.63 -3.47 -0.80
C GLN A 100 -5.53 -4.04 -1.91
N ILE A 101 -5.00 -4.15 -3.15
CA ILE A 101 -5.70 -4.78 -4.28
C ILE A 101 -6.04 -6.24 -3.94
N ALA A 102 -5.08 -7.01 -3.44
CA ALA A 102 -5.27 -8.41 -3.09
C ALA A 102 -6.36 -8.60 -2.03
N ARG A 103 -6.37 -7.73 -1.00
CA ARG A 103 -7.43 -7.72 0.02
C ARG A 103 -8.79 -7.42 -0.57
N THR A 104 -8.91 -6.40 -1.44
CA THR A 104 -10.18 -6.07 -2.10
C THR A 104 -10.69 -7.21 -2.99
N ILE A 105 -9.81 -7.89 -3.72
CA ILE A 105 -10.18 -9.06 -4.53
C ILE A 105 -10.67 -10.20 -3.63
N SER A 106 -9.93 -10.50 -2.56
CA SER A 106 -10.30 -11.55 -1.60
C SER A 106 -11.67 -11.28 -1.00
N LEU A 107 -11.91 -10.05 -0.54
CA LEU A 107 -13.18 -9.62 0.03
C LEU A 107 -14.32 -9.72 -1.01
N GLY A 108 -14.09 -9.25 -2.24
CA GLY A 108 -15.07 -9.36 -3.32
C GLY A 108 -15.43 -10.82 -3.67
N ARG A 109 -14.48 -11.76 -3.58
CA ARG A 109 -14.73 -13.20 -3.76
C ARG A 109 -15.52 -13.79 -2.59
N GLN A 110 -15.24 -13.38 -1.36
CA GLN A 110 -16.02 -13.79 -0.18
C GLN A 110 -17.48 -13.33 -0.31
N PHE A 111 -17.71 -12.06 -0.64
CA PHE A 111 -19.05 -11.54 -0.91
C PHE A 111 -19.75 -12.31 -2.03
N GLU A 112 -19.04 -12.60 -3.13
CA GLU A 112 -19.61 -13.37 -4.24
C GLU A 112 -20.06 -14.76 -3.82
N ASN A 113 -19.24 -15.47 -3.03
CA ASN A 113 -19.55 -16.81 -2.56
C ASN A 113 -20.72 -16.79 -1.56
N ALA A 114 -20.72 -15.83 -0.63
CA ALA A 114 -21.80 -15.69 0.36
C ALA A 114 -23.12 -15.34 -0.33
N THR A 115 -23.13 -14.38 -1.26
CA THR A 115 -24.35 -14.04 -2.02
C THR A 115 -24.82 -15.23 -2.84
N ARG A 116 -23.91 -16.01 -3.44
CA ARG A 116 -24.28 -17.19 -4.24
C ARG A 116 -24.97 -18.26 -3.40
N ALA A 117 -24.50 -18.53 -2.19
CA ALA A 117 -25.13 -19.49 -1.29
C ALA A 117 -26.61 -19.13 -1.03
N TYR A 118 -26.89 -17.87 -0.69
CA TYR A 118 -28.28 -17.41 -0.51
C TYR A 118 -29.13 -17.48 -1.78
N VAL A 119 -28.54 -17.20 -2.95
CA VAL A 119 -29.25 -17.35 -4.23
C VAL A 119 -29.57 -18.81 -4.54
N GLU A 120 -28.66 -19.74 -4.19
CA GLU A 120 -28.89 -21.18 -4.30
C GLU A 120 -30.00 -21.66 -3.34
N ASP A 121 -30.16 -20.99 -2.19
CA ASP A 121 -31.27 -21.19 -1.25
C ASP A 121 -32.60 -20.57 -1.70
N GLY A 122 -32.63 -19.97 -2.89
CA GLY A 122 -33.85 -19.47 -3.53
C GLY A 122 -34.13 -17.97 -3.37
N LEU A 123 -33.21 -17.21 -2.75
CA LEU A 123 -33.35 -15.76 -2.66
C LEU A 123 -33.01 -15.09 -3.99
N THR A 124 -33.60 -13.91 -4.23
CA THR A 124 -33.15 -13.06 -5.31
C THR A 124 -31.76 -12.47 -5.01
N ASP A 125 -30.96 -12.14 -6.05
CA ASP A 125 -29.64 -11.51 -5.83
C ASP A 125 -29.75 -10.20 -5.03
N ILE A 126 -30.88 -9.49 -5.13
CA ILE A 126 -31.14 -8.26 -4.37
C ILE A 126 -31.28 -8.56 -2.87
N GLU A 127 -32.09 -9.55 -2.51
CA GLU A 127 -32.29 -9.97 -1.12
C GLU A 127 -31.00 -10.56 -0.54
N ALA A 128 -30.32 -11.42 -1.30
CA ALA A 128 -29.05 -12.01 -0.91
C ALA A 128 -27.96 -10.94 -0.68
N VAL A 129 -27.89 -9.90 -1.52
CA VAL A 129 -26.98 -8.76 -1.29
C VAL A 129 -27.33 -8.01 -0.02
N ALA A 130 -28.61 -7.77 0.25
CA ALA A 130 -29.04 -7.06 1.45
C ALA A 130 -28.67 -7.83 2.73
N LEU A 131 -28.88 -9.15 2.74
CA LEU A 131 -28.53 -10.02 3.87
C LEU A 131 -27.01 -10.09 4.08
N VAL A 132 -26.23 -10.38 3.04
CA VAL A 132 -24.76 -10.47 3.17
C VAL A 132 -24.17 -9.13 3.60
N ALA A 133 -24.68 -8.01 3.10
CA ALA A 133 -24.24 -6.69 3.53
C ALA A 133 -24.48 -6.47 5.04
N HIS A 134 -25.67 -6.87 5.53
CA HIS A 134 -26.01 -6.82 6.94
C HIS A 134 -25.11 -7.74 7.79
N GLU A 135 -24.94 -9.00 7.40
CA GLU A 135 -24.13 -9.98 8.14
C GLU A 135 -22.65 -9.62 8.20
N MET A 136 -22.13 -9.00 7.15
CA MET A 136 -20.72 -8.61 7.06
C MET A 136 -20.46 -7.17 7.50
N PHE A 137 -21.48 -6.49 8.05
CA PHE A 137 -21.40 -5.11 8.56
C PHE A 137 -20.86 -4.10 7.53
N VAL A 138 -21.28 -4.25 6.27
CA VAL A 138 -20.90 -3.36 5.16
C VAL A 138 -22.13 -2.78 4.48
N THR A 139 -21.94 -1.72 3.71
CA THR A 139 -23.03 -1.18 2.87
C THR A 139 -23.26 -2.08 1.64
N GLN A 140 -24.49 -2.11 1.13
CA GLN A 140 -24.80 -2.84 -0.12
C GLN A 140 -23.95 -2.33 -1.30
N ASP A 141 -23.68 -1.02 -1.35
CA ASP A 141 -22.87 -0.40 -2.41
C ASP A 141 -21.40 -0.83 -2.35
N GLU A 142 -20.84 -0.94 -1.15
CA GLU A 142 -19.48 -1.43 -0.95
C GLU A 142 -19.35 -2.89 -1.36
N LEU A 143 -20.31 -3.73 -0.94
CA LEU A 143 -20.40 -5.13 -1.34
C LEU A 143 -20.46 -5.26 -2.87
N ARG A 144 -21.35 -4.52 -3.54
CA ARG A 144 -21.51 -4.53 -5.00
C ARG A 144 -20.21 -4.11 -5.70
N ARG A 145 -19.55 -3.04 -5.23
CA ARG A 145 -18.27 -2.57 -5.78
C ARG A 145 -17.17 -3.61 -5.66
N CYS A 146 -17.03 -4.23 -4.49
CA CYS A 146 -16.01 -5.27 -4.26
C CYS A 146 -16.28 -6.50 -5.12
N ARG A 147 -17.53 -7.00 -5.19
CA ARG A 147 -17.92 -8.10 -6.09
C ARG A 147 -17.60 -7.76 -7.55
N GLN A 148 -17.93 -6.55 -8.00
CA GLN A 148 -17.67 -6.13 -9.37
C GLN A 148 -16.17 -6.07 -9.67
N PHE A 149 -15.37 -5.57 -8.74
CA PHE A 149 -13.92 -5.50 -8.86
C PHE A 149 -13.30 -6.89 -8.97
N ALA A 150 -13.65 -7.80 -8.04
CA ALA A 150 -13.21 -9.19 -8.07
C ALA A 150 -13.63 -9.91 -9.36
N ARG A 151 -14.90 -9.79 -9.78
CA ARG A 151 -15.40 -10.39 -11.03
C ARG A 151 -14.68 -9.86 -12.28
N LYS A 152 -14.22 -8.61 -12.27
CA LYS A 152 -13.43 -8.04 -13.36
C LYS A 152 -12.00 -8.59 -13.36
N HIS A 153 -11.42 -8.74 -12.18
CA HIS A 153 -10.10 -9.35 -12.00
C HIS A 153 -10.10 -10.83 -12.45
N ASP A 154 -11.04 -11.63 -11.96
CA ASP A 154 -11.15 -13.06 -12.29
C ASP A 154 -11.37 -13.27 -13.80
N ARG A 155 -12.15 -12.40 -14.45
CA ARG A 155 -12.32 -12.40 -15.90
C ARG A 155 -11.00 -12.15 -16.63
N ARG A 156 -10.19 -11.19 -16.17
CA ARG A 156 -8.87 -10.91 -16.75
C ARG A 156 -7.93 -12.11 -16.58
N GLU A 157 -7.84 -12.68 -15.37
CA GLU A 157 -7.02 -13.86 -15.11
C GLU A 157 -7.42 -15.06 -15.99
N ARG A 158 -8.73 -15.30 -16.14
CA ARG A 158 -9.27 -16.34 -17.02
C ARG A 158 -8.89 -16.09 -18.47
N ASP A 159 -9.09 -14.87 -18.95
CA ASP A 159 -8.80 -14.51 -20.35
C ASP A 159 -7.29 -14.58 -20.65
N GLU A 160 -6.43 -14.22 -19.70
CA GLU A 160 -4.98 -14.42 -19.78
C GLU A 160 -4.58 -15.90 -19.83
N LYS A 161 -5.22 -16.76 -19.05
CA LYS A 161 -5.01 -18.22 -19.11
C LYS A 161 -5.42 -18.78 -20.47
N ILE A 162 -6.60 -18.39 -20.98
CA ILE A 162 -7.06 -18.75 -22.34
C ILE A 162 -6.02 -18.33 -23.37
N PHE A 163 -5.50 -17.11 -23.26
CA PHE A 163 -4.52 -16.59 -24.18
C PHE A 163 -3.17 -17.34 -24.13
N LYS A 164 -2.66 -17.65 -22.93
CA LYS A 164 -1.44 -18.44 -22.77
C LYS A 164 -1.58 -19.80 -23.45
N LEU A 165 -2.73 -20.46 -23.30
CA LEU A 165 -3.00 -21.75 -23.95
C LEU A 165 -3.12 -21.61 -25.48
N TYR A 166 -3.78 -20.56 -25.96
CA TYR A 166 -3.89 -20.27 -27.39
C TYR A 166 -2.52 -20.00 -28.03
N LYS A 167 -1.68 -19.19 -27.38
CA LYS A 167 -0.29 -18.94 -27.81
C LYS A 167 0.56 -20.21 -27.85
N ALA A 168 0.28 -21.17 -26.97
CA ALA A 168 0.92 -22.48 -26.98
C ALA A 168 0.36 -23.43 -28.07
N GLY A 169 -0.47 -22.93 -29.00
CA GLY A 169 -1.00 -23.70 -30.13
C GLY A 169 -2.16 -24.63 -29.80
N LYS A 170 -2.77 -24.52 -28.60
CA LYS A 170 -3.94 -25.33 -28.25
C LYS A 170 -5.17 -24.89 -29.05
N SER A 171 -5.94 -25.85 -29.53
CA SER A 171 -7.20 -25.59 -30.22
C SER A 171 -8.27 -25.05 -29.27
N ASN A 172 -9.26 -24.32 -29.81
CA ASN A 172 -10.36 -23.77 -29.01
C ASN A 172 -11.09 -24.86 -28.19
N ALA A 173 -11.28 -26.04 -28.77
CA ALA A 173 -11.92 -27.18 -28.09
C ALA A 173 -11.07 -27.70 -26.92
N ALA A 174 -9.76 -27.81 -27.11
CA ALA A 174 -8.85 -28.23 -26.04
C ALA A 174 -8.80 -27.21 -24.89
N ILE A 175 -8.82 -25.92 -25.22
CA ILE A 175 -8.88 -24.84 -24.22
C ILE A 175 -10.22 -24.86 -23.48
N ALA A 176 -11.33 -24.98 -24.21
CA ALA A 176 -12.68 -25.05 -23.64
C ALA A 176 -12.82 -26.19 -22.64
N LYS A 177 -12.35 -27.39 -23.01
CA LYS A 177 -12.32 -28.56 -22.12
C LYS A 177 -11.46 -28.30 -20.88
N LYS A 178 -10.25 -27.75 -21.05
CA LYS A 178 -9.33 -27.48 -19.93
C LYS A 178 -9.83 -26.40 -18.97
N MET A 179 -10.57 -25.42 -19.48
CA MET A 179 -11.06 -24.29 -18.70
C MET A 179 -12.50 -24.49 -18.21
N GLU A 180 -13.13 -25.63 -18.55
CA GLU A 180 -14.55 -25.92 -18.26
C GLU A 180 -15.48 -24.81 -18.77
N LEU A 181 -15.21 -24.31 -19.98
CA LEU A 181 -15.99 -23.25 -20.61
C LEU A 181 -16.66 -23.76 -21.88
N HIS A 182 -17.77 -23.14 -22.22
CA HIS A 182 -18.38 -23.35 -23.53
C HIS A 182 -17.42 -22.91 -24.66
N PRO A 183 -17.28 -23.68 -25.76
CA PRO A 183 -16.38 -23.34 -26.86
C PRO A 183 -16.56 -21.93 -27.44
N VAL A 184 -17.81 -21.45 -27.48
CA VAL A 184 -18.15 -20.08 -27.93
C VAL A 184 -17.52 -19.01 -27.04
N SER A 185 -17.44 -19.23 -25.73
CA SER A 185 -16.82 -18.29 -24.80
C SER A 185 -15.32 -18.14 -25.07
N VAL A 186 -14.64 -19.27 -25.31
CA VAL A 186 -13.21 -19.28 -25.68
C VAL A 186 -12.99 -18.58 -27.02
N ALA A 187 -13.81 -18.89 -28.02
CA ALA A 187 -13.73 -18.25 -29.33
C ALA A 187 -13.91 -16.72 -29.26
N ARG A 188 -14.85 -16.25 -28.43
CA ARG A 188 -15.10 -14.81 -28.21
C ARG A 188 -13.90 -14.11 -27.55
N VAL A 189 -13.26 -14.75 -26.55
CA VAL A 189 -12.06 -14.19 -25.92
C VAL A 189 -10.93 -14.07 -26.94
N ILE A 190 -10.69 -15.12 -27.72
CA ILE A 190 -9.62 -15.14 -28.74
C ILE A 190 -9.90 -14.11 -29.84
N SER A 191 -11.14 -13.94 -30.30
CA SER A 191 -11.47 -12.97 -31.35
C SER A 191 -11.26 -11.52 -30.90
N VAL A 192 -11.67 -11.18 -29.66
CA VAL A 192 -11.41 -9.86 -29.07
C VAL A 192 -9.91 -9.58 -29.00
N LEU A 193 -9.10 -10.58 -28.66
CA LEU A 193 -7.65 -10.45 -28.60
C LEU A 193 -7.02 -10.23 -29.98
N LYS A 194 -7.43 -11.00 -31.01
CA LYS A 194 -6.97 -10.79 -32.39
C LYS A 194 -7.25 -9.36 -32.85
N ARG A 195 -8.48 -8.88 -32.63
CA ARG A 195 -8.89 -7.51 -32.96
C ARG A 195 -8.04 -6.45 -32.27
N ARG A 196 -7.74 -6.62 -30.97
CA ARG A 196 -6.86 -5.69 -30.23
C ARG A 196 -5.43 -5.68 -30.76
N LYS A 197 -4.91 -6.85 -31.19
CA LYS A 197 -3.58 -6.95 -31.81
C LYS A 197 -3.53 -6.25 -33.16
N GLU A 198 -4.58 -6.37 -33.97
CA GLU A 198 -4.70 -5.67 -35.25
C GLU A 198 -4.75 -4.14 -35.05
N GLN A 199 -5.51 -3.66 -34.05
CA GLN A 199 -5.58 -2.23 -33.71
C GLN A 199 -4.27 -1.66 -33.18
N SER A 200 -3.48 -2.45 -32.43
CA SER A 200 -2.17 -2.03 -31.92
C SER A 200 -1.04 -2.22 -32.93
N GLY A 201 -1.20 -3.08 -33.93
CA GLY A 201 -0.26 -3.30 -35.03
C GLY A 201 -0.52 -2.45 -36.28
N GLY A 202 -1.66 -1.74 -36.35
CA GLY A 202 -2.01 -0.81 -37.42
C GLY A 202 -1.50 0.63 -37.23
N ALA A 203 -0.80 0.90 -36.13
CA ALA A 203 0.05 2.09 -35.98
C ALA A 203 1.44 1.77 -36.53
N LYS A 204 1.55 1.71 -37.86
CA LYS A 204 2.82 1.73 -38.58
C LYS A 204 2.81 2.89 -39.55
#